data_AF-A0A2N3VZ96-F1
#
_entry.id   AF-A0A2N3VZ96-F1
#
_cell.length_a   1.000
_cell.length_b   1.000
_cell.length_c   1.000
_cell.angle_alpha   90.00
_cell.angle_beta   90.00
_cell.angle_gamma   90.00
#
_symmetry.space_group_name_H-M   'P 1'
#
loop_
_entity.id
_entity.type
_entity.pdbx_description
1 polymer ?
#
loop_
_entity_poly.entity_id
_entity_poly.type
_entity_poly.pdbx_seq_one_letter_code
_entity_poly.pdbx_strand_id
1 'polypeptide(L)'
;MTGMTYRNRPRRRAARPAAALAMTALTSLIALTSLISTTGCTAMQDDGLDYTPRKMSVKDAKDLVRRQSSVILDASGLRYETSNGSPDVSPCEKVEHGYRVKHFWKAYGPSREVLSAALQRLHEELPKRGWKVYRFEKANSKAQQMQLDVEDMKLHHTVTVEEDFVSRDPAASKWEKAGRDGLFITVDSPCYVDPQYRTGDQ
;
A
#
# COMPACT_ATOMS: atom_id res chain seq x y z
N MET A 1 -44.99 -23.31 30.05
CA MET A 1 -45.38 -22.41 31.16
C MET A 1 -44.08 -21.80 31.66
N THR A 2 -43.71 -20.54 31.54
CA THR A 2 -44.41 -19.23 31.51
C THR A 2 -43.31 -18.28 30.94
N GLY A 3 -43.46 -17.49 29.88
CA GLY A 3 -44.44 -16.43 29.67
C GLY A 3 -44.00 -15.13 30.35
N MET A 4 -43.15 -14.30 29.73
CA MET A 4 -43.20 -12.84 29.99
C MET A 4 -42.61 -12.02 28.84
N THR A 5 -43.51 -11.30 28.20
CA THR A 5 -43.32 -10.27 27.19
C THR A 5 -43.23 -8.88 27.85
N TYR A 6 -42.90 -7.89 27.01
CA TYR A 6 -43.35 -6.49 27.06
C TYR A 6 -42.42 -5.46 27.72
N ARG A 7 -41.83 -4.55 26.92
CA ARG A 7 -42.41 -3.20 26.68
C ARG A 7 -41.56 -2.37 25.70
N ASN A 8 -42.22 -2.01 24.60
CA ASN A 8 -41.87 -0.90 23.71
C ASN A 8 -42.28 0.42 24.38
N ARG A 9 -41.48 1.51 24.24
CA ARG A 9 -41.97 2.89 24.39
C ARG A 9 -41.28 3.86 23.41
N PRO A 10 -41.97 4.95 23.02
CA PRO A 10 -41.82 5.54 21.69
C PRO A 10 -41.03 6.85 21.63
N ARG A 11 -40.71 7.19 20.37
CA ARG A 11 -40.26 8.46 19.78
C ARG A 11 -40.62 9.74 20.55
N ARG A 12 -39.64 10.65 20.64
CA ARG A 12 -39.90 12.09 20.64
C ARG A 12 -39.22 12.74 19.44
N ARG A 13 -40.04 13.15 18.46
CA ARG A 13 -39.72 14.24 17.54
C ARG A 13 -39.94 15.54 18.31
N ALA A 14 -39.05 16.51 18.16
CA ALA A 14 -39.38 17.91 18.37
C ALA A 14 -38.81 18.72 17.20
N ALA A 15 -39.68 19.54 16.65
CA ALA A 15 -39.50 20.33 15.44
C ALA A 15 -38.73 21.63 15.71
N ARG A 16 -38.28 22.22 14.61
CA ARG A 16 -37.66 23.55 14.45
C ARG A 16 -38.52 24.67 15.08
N PRO A 17 -37.92 25.86 15.25
CA PRO A 17 -38.36 26.94 14.36
C PRO A 17 -37.23 27.72 13.70
N ALA A 18 -37.65 28.45 12.69
CA ALA A 18 -36.87 29.26 11.76
C ALA A 18 -36.71 30.71 12.25
N ALA A 19 -35.85 31.41 11.48
CA ALA A 19 -35.83 32.85 11.24
C ALA A 19 -35.20 33.76 12.32
N ALA A 20 -34.17 34.50 11.91
CA ALA A 20 -34.27 35.96 11.84
C ALA A 20 -33.17 36.51 10.91
N LEU A 21 -33.60 37.43 10.04
CA LEU A 21 -32.77 38.28 9.21
C LEU A 21 -31.91 39.22 10.07
N ALA A 22 -30.73 39.60 9.57
CA ALA A 22 -30.20 40.95 9.74
C ALA A 22 -29.30 41.30 8.55
N MET A 23 -29.89 41.98 7.56
CA MET A 23 -29.14 42.82 6.63
C MET A 23 -28.60 44.01 7.42
N THR A 24 -27.30 44.28 7.33
CA THR A 24 -26.76 45.62 7.52
C THR A 24 -25.73 45.89 6.43
N ALA A 25 -26.08 46.83 5.55
CA ALA A 25 -25.18 47.43 4.58
C ALA A 25 -24.42 48.58 5.26
N LEU A 26 -23.10 48.64 5.09
CA LEU A 26 -22.37 49.89 5.17
C LEU A 26 -21.20 49.84 4.18
N THR A 27 -21.32 50.68 3.17
CA THR A 27 -20.32 51.04 2.18
C THR A 27 -19.23 51.88 2.82
N SER A 28 -17.96 51.56 2.55
CA SER A 28 -16.84 52.49 2.72
C SER A 28 -15.79 52.23 1.66
N LEU A 29 -15.73 53.17 0.70
CA LEU A 29 -14.67 53.34 -0.28
C LEU A 29 -13.36 53.67 0.48
N ILE A 30 -12.32 52.85 0.33
CA ILE A 30 -10.93 53.26 0.62
C ILE A 30 -10.06 52.84 -0.57
N ALA A 31 -9.18 53.77 -0.94
CA ALA A 31 -8.50 53.92 -2.20
C ALA A 31 -7.38 52.90 -2.48
N LEU A 32 -7.08 52.79 -3.78
CA LEU A 32 -6.01 52.02 -4.43
C LEU A 32 -4.64 52.12 -3.74
N THR A 33 -4.03 50.97 -3.46
CA THR A 33 -2.58 50.74 -3.59
C THR A 33 -2.34 49.29 -4.06
N SER A 34 -2.31 49.09 -5.37
CA SER A 34 -1.95 47.79 -5.97
C SER A 34 -0.43 47.62 -5.95
N LEU A 35 0.12 47.07 -4.88
CA LEU A 35 1.45 46.45 -4.93
C LEU A 35 1.31 45.12 -5.68
N ILE A 36 1.77 45.08 -6.93
CA ILE A 36 1.94 43.82 -7.67
C ILE A 36 3.22 43.18 -7.15
N SER A 37 3.10 42.45 -6.04
CA SER A 37 4.11 41.48 -5.65
C SER A 37 4.07 40.34 -6.67
N THR A 38 5.00 40.34 -7.62
CA THR A 38 5.31 39.15 -8.42
C THR A 38 6.03 38.13 -7.53
N THR A 39 5.35 37.58 -6.53
CA THR A 39 5.70 36.25 -6.03
C THR A 39 5.38 35.29 -7.17
N GLY A 40 6.42 34.87 -7.87
CA GLY A 40 6.34 33.93 -8.95
C GLY A 40 5.47 32.75 -8.55
N CYS A 41 4.47 32.46 -9.37
CA CYS A 41 3.73 31.22 -9.34
C CYS A 41 4.75 30.08 -9.53
N THR A 42 5.26 29.50 -8.45
CA THR A 42 5.60 28.08 -8.50
C THR A 42 4.28 27.39 -8.77
N ALA A 43 4.07 26.97 -10.01
CA ALA A 43 3.06 25.98 -10.34
C ALA A 43 3.35 24.78 -9.45
N MET A 44 2.64 24.68 -8.32
CA MET A 44 2.55 23.43 -7.60
C MET A 44 1.76 22.53 -8.53
N GLN A 45 2.48 21.76 -9.33
CA GLN A 45 1.89 20.61 -9.99
C GLN A 45 1.32 19.74 -8.87
N ASP A 46 0.00 19.68 -8.84
CA ASP A 46 -0.73 18.70 -8.06
C ASP A 46 -0.36 17.33 -8.66
N ASP A 47 0.68 16.74 -8.07
CA ASP A 47 1.24 15.45 -8.47
C ASP A 47 0.37 14.28 -7.99
N GLY A 48 -0.79 14.57 -7.38
CA GLY A 48 -1.76 13.60 -6.90
C GLY A 48 -1.26 12.77 -5.72
N LEU A 49 -0.12 13.12 -5.14
CA LEU A 49 0.45 12.49 -3.96
C LEU A 49 0.24 13.39 -2.75
N ASP A 50 0.05 12.78 -1.58
CA ASP A 50 0.03 13.47 -0.28
C ASP A 50 1.44 13.71 0.29
N TYR A 51 2.49 13.42 -0.50
CA TYR A 51 3.89 13.60 -0.15
C TYR A 51 4.73 14.03 -1.36
N THR A 52 5.88 14.65 -1.10
CA THR A 52 6.87 14.97 -2.15
C THR A 52 7.78 13.78 -2.44
N PRO A 53 7.82 13.25 -3.68
CA PRO A 53 8.71 12.16 -4.06
C PRO A 53 10.19 12.46 -3.82
N ARG A 54 10.93 11.46 -3.35
CA ARG A 54 12.38 11.58 -3.15
C ARG A 54 13.11 11.48 -4.49
N LYS A 55 14.10 12.36 -4.70
CA LYS A 55 15.04 12.23 -5.83
C LYS A 55 15.94 11.02 -5.65
N MET A 56 15.99 10.13 -6.64
CA MET A 56 16.80 8.92 -6.62
C MET A 56 17.00 8.41 -8.04
N SER A 57 18.18 7.91 -8.38
CA SER A 57 18.41 7.30 -9.70
C SER A 57 17.67 5.96 -9.81
N VAL A 58 17.23 5.59 -11.02
CA VAL A 58 16.57 4.30 -11.26
C VAL A 58 17.42 3.12 -10.75
N LYS A 59 18.74 3.18 -10.95
CA LYS A 59 19.68 2.16 -10.50
C LYS A 59 19.67 2.04 -8.96
N ASP A 60 19.79 3.16 -8.25
CA ASP A 60 19.83 3.15 -6.79
C ASP A 60 18.50 2.70 -6.18
N ALA A 61 17.38 3.04 -6.82
CA ALA A 61 16.07 2.57 -6.42
C ALA A 61 15.94 1.05 -6.60
N LYS A 62 16.39 0.49 -7.74
CA LYS A 62 16.45 -0.97 -7.94
C LYS A 62 17.31 -1.65 -6.89
N ASP A 63 18.47 -1.10 -6.58
CA ASP A 63 19.37 -1.65 -5.57
C ASP A 63 18.77 -1.55 -4.15
N LEU A 64 18.03 -0.49 -3.84
CA LEU A 64 17.31 -0.35 -2.58
C LEU A 64 16.20 -1.39 -2.45
N VAL A 65 15.39 -1.59 -3.49
CA VAL A 65 14.33 -2.62 -3.48
C VAL A 65 14.92 -4.02 -3.32
N ARG A 66 16.05 -4.35 -3.97
CA ARG A 66 16.74 -5.64 -3.75
C ARG A 66 17.14 -5.84 -2.29
N ARG A 67 17.69 -4.80 -1.65
CA ARG A 67 18.05 -4.85 -0.24
C ARG A 67 16.83 -5.08 0.64
N GLN A 68 15.72 -4.40 0.34
CA GLN A 68 14.46 -4.61 1.06
C GLN A 68 13.92 -6.02 0.90
N SER A 69 13.95 -6.59 -0.32
CA SER A 69 13.60 -8.00 -0.53
C SER A 69 14.47 -8.97 0.27
N SER A 70 15.77 -8.66 0.40
CA SER A 70 16.69 -9.46 1.21
C SER A 70 16.33 -9.40 2.71
N VAL A 71 15.94 -8.23 3.23
CA VAL A 71 15.45 -8.09 4.61
C VAL A 71 14.23 -8.97 4.86
N ILE A 72 13.29 -9.05 3.91
CA ILE A 72 12.12 -9.91 4.00
C ILE A 72 12.54 -11.39 3.99
N LEU A 73 13.41 -11.80 3.06
CA LEU A 73 13.89 -13.18 3.02
C LEU A 73 14.60 -13.58 4.32
N ASP A 74 15.47 -12.72 4.84
CA ASP A 74 16.20 -12.96 6.09
C ASP A 74 15.26 -13.07 7.29
N ALA A 75 14.28 -12.17 7.39
CA ALA A 75 13.30 -12.16 8.47
C ALA A 75 12.36 -13.39 8.43
N SER A 76 12.07 -13.92 7.24
CA SER A 76 11.26 -15.15 7.11
C SER A 76 11.96 -16.37 7.70
N GLY A 77 13.29 -16.35 7.77
CA GLY A 77 14.11 -17.49 8.18
C GLY A 77 14.14 -18.64 7.17
N LEU A 78 13.57 -18.47 5.96
CA LEU A 78 13.71 -19.45 4.88
C LEU A 78 15.15 -19.46 4.38
N ARG A 79 15.64 -20.66 4.05
CA ARG A 79 17.00 -20.91 3.51
C ARG A 79 16.95 -21.74 2.23
N TYR A 80 15.82 -21.64 1.53
CA TYR A 80 15.50 -22.45 0.37
C TYR A 80 15.61 -21.63 -0.91
N GLU A 81 15.37 -22.31 -2.03
CA GLU A 81 15.34 -21.71 -3.36
C GLU A 81 14.35 -20.55 -3.44
N THR A 82 14.73 -19.52 -4.20
CA THR A 82 13.88 -18.40 -4.58
C THR A 82 13.83 -18.28 -6.10
N SER A 83 12.72 -17.82 -6.66
CA SER A 83 12.71 -17.42 -8.07
C SER A 83 13.53 -16.13 -8.26
N ASN A 84 14.21 -16.02 -9.42
CA ASN A 84 15.09 -14.89 -9.71
C ASN A 84 14.38 -13.79 -10.51
N GLY A 85 13.43 -13.11 -9.88
CA GLY A 85 12.88 -11.87 -10.43
C GLY A 85 13.91 -10.75 -10.36
N SER A 86 14.06 -9.95 -11.41
CA SER A 86 14.77 -8.66 -11.29
C SER A 86 13.76 -7.57 -10.95
N PRO A 87 14.09 -6.60 -10.09
CA PRO A 87 13.25 -5.44 -9.88
C PRO A 87 13.03 -4.68 -11.20
N ASP A 88 11.79 -4.33 -11.43
CA ASP A 88 11.33 -3.61 -12.60
C ASP A 88 10.76 -2.25 -12.21
N VAL A 89 10.70 -1.32 -13.15
CA VAL A 89 10.24 0.05 -12.92
C VAL A 89 8.80 0.16 -13.42
N SER A 90 8.06 1.15 -12.96
CA SER A 90 6.83 1.60 -13.62
C SER A 90 6.65 3.10 -13.38
N PRO A 91 6.05 3.85 -14.30
CA PRO A 91 5.83 5.28 -14.10
C PRO A 91 4.88 5.52 -12.92
N CYS A 92 5.10 6.60 -12.19
CA CYS A 92 4.07 7.14 -11.29
C CYS A 92 3.10 8.00 -12.10
N GLU A 93 1.80 7.83 -11.85
CA GLU A 93 0.80 8.72 -12.43
C GLU A 93 0.99 10.14 -11.91
N LYS A 94 0.85 11.13 -12.80
CA LYS A 94 0.85 12.58 -12.48
C LYS A 94 2.13 13.14 -11.84
N VAL A 95 3.20 12.36 -11.74
CA VAL A 95 4.52 12.83 -11.29
C VAL A 95 5.45 12.90 -12.50
N GLU A 96 5.86 14.10 -12.90
CA GLU A 96 6.84 14.27 -13.98
C GLU A 96 8.16 13.61 -13.61
N HIS A 97 8.71 12.80 -14.54
CA HIS A 97 9.90 11.97 -14.28
C HIS A 97 9.76 11.02 -13.07
N GLY A 98 8.52 10.78 -12.64
CA GLY A 98 8.19 9.95 -11.50
C GLY A 98 8.14 8.48 -11.87
N TYR A 99 8.70 7.65 -11.00
CA TYR A 99 8.70 6.20 -11.16
C TYR A 99 8.67 5.48 -9.81
N ARG A 100 8.25 4.22 -9.84
CA ARG A 100 8.35 3.29 -8.71
C ARG A 100 9.03 2.01 -9.17
N VAL A 101 9.65 1.31 -8.25
CA VAL A 101 10.28 0.01 -8.49
C VAL A 101 9.45 -1.08 -7.82
N LYS A 102 9.20 -2.15 -8.55
CA LYS A 102 8.50 -3.35 -8.07
C LYS A 102 9.42 -4.55 -8.19
N HIS A 103 9.38 -5.45 -7.21
CA HIS A 103 10.12 -6.69 -7.27
C HIS A 103 9.24 -7.86 -6.85
N PHE A 104 8.94 -8.71 -7.82
CA PHE A 104 8.14 -9.91 -7.66
C PHE A 104 9.05 -11.13 -7.63
N TRP A 105 8.93 -11.94 -6.60
CA TRP A 105 9.66 -13.21 -6.49
C TRP A 105 8.90 -14.17 -5.60
N LYS A 106 9.28 -15.45 -5.67
CA LYS A 106 8.67 -16.54 -4.89
C LYS A 106 9.74 -17.19 -4.04
N ALA A 107 9.44 -17.41 -2.75
CA ALA A 107 10.26 -18.25 -1.89
C ALA A 107 9.63 -19.64 -1.78
N TYR A 108 10.42 -20.69 -1.92
CA TYR A 108 9.94 -22.06 -1.79
C TYR A 108 10.25 -22.64 -0.42
N GLY A 109 9.59 -23.75 -0.08
CA GLY A 109 9.79 -24.46 1.18
C GLY A 109 9.51 -25.95 1.00
N PRO A 110 9.93 -26.78 1.97
CA PRO A 110 9.76 -28.23 1.91
C PRO A 110 8.30 -28.66 2.17
N SER A 111 7.49 -27.82 2.82
CA SER A 111 6.09 -28.09 3.10
C SER A 111 5.30 -26.79 3.32
N ARG A 112 3.96 -26.88 3.29
CA ARG A 112 3.07 -25.75 3.59
C ARG A 112 3.23 -25.26 5.01
N GLU A 113 3.42 -26.16 5.96
CA GLU A 113 3.58 -25.83 7.38
C GLU A 113 4.83 -24.97 7.61
N VAL A 114 5.94 -25.27 6.92
CA VAL A 114 7.16 -24.44 6.98
C VAL A 114 6.92 -23.06 6.36
N LEU A 115 6.18 -22.99 5.24
CA LEU A 115 5.85 -21.73 4.58
C LEU A 115 4.92 -20.85 5.43
N SER A 116 3.87 -21.44 6.02
CA SER A 116 2.97 -20.74 6.95
C SER A 116 3.71 -20.27 8.20
N ALA A 117 4.61 -21.09 8.75
CA ALA A 117 5.45 -20.68 9.88
C ALA A 117 6.39 -19.52 9.52
N ALA A 118 6.94 -19.50 8.30
CA ALA A 118 7.75 -18.39 7.81
C ALA A 118 6.94 -17.10 7.66
N LEU A 119 5.71 -17.18 7.15
CA LEU A 119 4.79 -16.04 7.06
C LEU A 119 4.42 -15.51 8.45
N GLN A 120 4.11 -16.40 9.40
CA GLN A 120 3.85 -16.04 10.80
C GLN A 120 5.07 -15.35 11.43
N ARG A 121 6.27 -15.87 11.20
CA ARG A 121 7.51 -15.24 11.66
C ARG A 121 7.69 -13.84 11.08
N LEU A 122 7.39 -13.62 9.80
CA LEU A 122 7.43 -12.27 9.22
C LEU A 122 6.50 -11.31 9.95
N HIS A 123 5.26 -11.74 10.21
CA HIS A 123 4.28 -10.95 10.96
C HIS A 123 4.79 -10.56 12.36
N GLU A 124 5.53 -11.45 13.03
CA GLU A 124 6.08 -11.20 14.37
C GLU A 124 7.38 -10.37 14.36
N GLU A 125 8.26 -10.61 13.39
CA GLU A 125 9.62 -10.05 13.37
C GLU A 125 9.73 -8.70 12.68
N LEU A 126 8.93 -8.44 11.64
CA LEU A 126 8.99 -7.18 10.90
C LEU A 126 8.62 -5.96 11.77
N PRO A 127 7.59 -6.01 12.64
CA PRO A 127 7.31 -4.89 13.54
C PRO A 127 8.48 -4.48 14.44
N LYS A 128 9.24 -5.47 14.92
CA LYS A 128 10.45 -5.25 15.74
C LYS A 128 11.57 -4.53 14.96
N ARG A 129 11.46 -4.51 13.63
CA ARG A 129 12.44 -3.94 12.69
C ARG A 129 11.94 -2.64 12.04
N GLY A 130 10.90 -2.01 12.58
CA GLY A 130 10.38 -0.73 12.08
C GLY A 130 9.43 -0.86 10.90
N TRP A 131 8.73 -1.99 10.78
CA TRP A 131 7.66 -2.18 9.80
C TRP A 131 6.29 -2.06 10.47
N LYS A 132 5.37 -1.39 9.81
CA LYS A 132 3.97 -1.34 10.23
C LYS A 132 3.19 -2.44 9.54
N VAL A 133 2.38 -3.19 10.29
CA VAL A 133 1.44 -4.18 9.74
C VAL A 133 0.13 -3.50 9.40
N TYR A 134 -0.32 -3.66 8.16
CA TYR A 134 -1.63 -3.23 7.70
C TYR A 134 -2.64 -4.36 7.67
N ARG A 135 -2.19 -5.56 7.28
CA ARG A 135 -3.03 -6.75 7.16
C ARG A 135 -2.27 -7.98 7.60
N PHE A 136 -2.93 -8.86 8.33
CA PHE A 136 -2.53 -10.25 8.48
C PHE A 136 -3.78 -11.13 8.57
N GLU A 137 -4.33 -11.48 7.42
CA GLU A 137 -5.61 -12.20 7.29
C GLU A 137 -5.66 -12.98 5.97
N LYS A 138 -6.77 -13.68 5.71
CA LYS A 138 -6.96 -14.34 4.42
C LYS A 138 -7.15 -13.32 3.29
N ALA A 139 -6.45 -13.51 2.18
CA ALA A 139 -6.59 -12.70 0.98
C ALA A 139 -8.05 -12.71 0.48
N ASN A 140 -8.48 -11.60 -0.11
CA ASN A 140 -9.77 -11.51 -0.79
C ASN A 140 -9.69 -12.14 -2.19
N SER A 141 -9.31 -13.41 -2.24
CA SER A 141 -9.18 -14.22 -3.45
C SER A 141 -10.03 -15.48 -3.31
N LYS A 142 -10.25 -16.20 -4.43
CA LYS A 142 -10.96 -17.48 -4.39
C LYS A 142 -10.24 -18.52 -3.52
N ALA A 143 -8.91 -18.46 -3.47
CA ALA A 143 -8.08 -19.39 -2.70
C ALA A 143 -8.07 -19.06 -1.20
N GLN A 144 -8.35 -17.81 -0.82
CA GLN A 144 -8.40 -17.33 0.57
C GLN A 144 -7.17 -17.74 1.41
N GLN A 145 -5.99 -17.68 0.78
CA GLN A 145 -4.73 -18.00 1.45
C GLN A 145 -4.30 -16.88 2.39
N MET A 146 -3.43 -17.16 3.37
CA MET A 146 -2.99 -16.11 4.29
C MET A 146 -2.11 -15.09 3.58
N GLN A 147 -2.33 -13.82 3.91
CA GLN A 147 -1.60 -12.67 3.38
C GLN A 147 -1.16 -11.73 4.50
N LEU A 148 0.05 -11.21 4.35
CA LEU A 148 0.65 -10.16 5.19
C LEU A 148 0.92 -8.93 4.32
N ASP A 149 0.36 -7.78 4.70
CA ASP A 149 0.70 -6.48 4.11
C ASP A 149 1.41 -5.62 5.16
N VAL A 150 2.59 -5.12 4.82
CA VAL A 150 3.43 -4.29 5.70
C VAL A 150 4.04 -3.11 4.97
N GLU A 151 4.48 -2.11 5.71
CA GLU A 151 5.24 -0.96 5.19
C GLU A 151 6.43 -0.61 6.09
N ASP A 152 7.58 -0.37 5.48
CA ASP A 152 8.76 0.16 6.18
C ASP A 152 8.47 1.59 6.62
N MET A 153 8.51 1.86 7.93
CA MET A 153 8.09 3.15 8.49
C MET A 153 9.03 4.32 8.15
N LYS A 154 10.20 4.06 7.57
CA LYS A 154 11.21 5.07 7.24
C LYS A 154 11.31 5.31 5.73
N LEU A 155 11.23 4.24 4.95
CA LEU A 155 11.46 4.22 3.52
C LEU A 155 10.17 4.08 2.73
N HIS A 156 9.03 3.85 3.40
CA HIS A 156 7.70 3.73 2.81
C HIS A 156 7.61 2.67 1.69
N HIS A 157 8.48 1.66 1.74
CA HIS A 157 8.33 0.50 0.87
C HIS A 157 7.23 -0.38 1.43
N THR A 158 6.33 -0.82 0.57
CA THR A 158 5.29 -1.76 0.94
C THR A 158 5.70 -3.16 0.53
N VAL A 159 5.34 -4.14 1.35
CA VAL A 159 5.54 -5.55 1.04
C VAL A 159 4.24 -6.29 1.24
N THR A 160 3.86 -7.06 0.23
CA THR A 160 2.81 -8.08 0.32
C THR A 160 3.48 -9.44 0.25
N VAL A 161 3.18 -10.29 1.24
CA VAL A 161 3.56 -11.70 1.25
C VAL A 161 2.29 -12.53 1.33
N GLU A 162 2.03 -13.31 0.30
CA GLU A 162 0.88 -14.21 0.23
C GLU A 162 1.36 -15.66 0.14
N GLU A 163 0.71 -16.56 0.88
CA GLU A 163 0.83 -17.99 0.62
C GLU A 163 0.32 -18.29 -0.79
N ASP A 164 1.14 -18.93 -1.61
CA ASP A 164 0.78 -19.35 -2.96
C ASP A 164 0.93 -20.88 -3.04
N PHE A 165 -0.15 -21.55 -2.65
CA PHE A 165 -0.22 -23.01 -2.56
C PHE A 165 -1.02 -23.57 -3.73
N VAL A 166 -0.45 -24.60 -4.35
CA VAL A 166 -1.07 -25.31 -5.46
C VAL A 166 -2.44 -25.85 -5.03
N SER A 167 -3.45 -25.72 -5.89
CA SER A 167 -4.79 -26.17 -5.53
C SER A 167 -4.84 -27.68 -5.33
N ARG A 168 -5.49 -28.11 -4.24
CA ARG A 168 -5.79 -29.53 -3.96
C ARG A 168 -7.20 -29.92 -4.39
N ASP A 169 -7.98 -28.98 -4.93
CA ASP A 169 -9.31 -29.25 -5.44
C ASP A 169 -9.22 -30.18 -6.69
N PRO A 170 -9.89 -31.35 -6.69
CA PRO A 170 -9.95 -32.21 -7.86
C PRO A 170 -10.48 -31.50 -9.11
N ALA A 171 -11.36 -30.51 -8.96
CA ALA A 171 -11.92 -29.72 -10.06
C ALA A 171 -11.04 -28.55 -10.52
N ALA A 172 -9.93 -28.25 -9.83
CA ALA A 172 -9.04 -27.18 -10.24
C ALA A 172 -8.41 -27.47 -11.62
N SER A 173 -8.19 -26.40 -12.39
CA SER A 173 -7.59 -26.44 -13.70
C SER A 173 -6.14 -26.95 -13.65
N LYS A 174 -5.60 -27.34 -14.82
CA LYS A 174 -4.20 -27.78 -14.91
C LYS A 174 -3.20 -26.72 -14.46
N TRP A 175 -3.55 -25.44 -14.59
CA TRP A 175 -2.67 -24.31 -14.23
C TRP A 175 -2.68 -24.02 -12.73
N GLU A 176 -3.84 -24.16 -12.08
CA GLU A 176 -3.96 -24.07 -10.61
C GLU A 176 -3.28 -25.25 -9.90
N LYS A 177 -3.09 -26.36 -10.62
CA LYS A 177 -2.34 -27.55 -10.16
C LYS A 177 -0.87 -27.54 -10.56
N ALA A 178 -0.47 -26.60 -11.43
CA ALA A 178 0.92 -26.48 -11.87
C ALA A 178 1.72 -25.67 -10.86
N GLY A 179 3.02 -25.99 -10.73
CA GLY A 179 3.95 -25.24 -9.90
C GLY A 179 4.25 -25.92 -8.57
N ARG A 180 4.77 -25.12 -7.63
CA ARG A 180 5.23 -25.55 -6.30
C ARG A 180 4.64 -24.61 -5.27
N ASP A 181 4.28 -25.14 -4.12
CA ASP A 181 3.89 -24.35 -2.95
C ASP A 181 5.02 -23.36 -2.60
N GLY A 182 4.67 -22.13 -2.22
CA GLY A 182 5.64 -21.14 -1.76
C GLY A 182 4.97 -19.92 -1.15
N LEU A 183 5.78 -18.90 -0.86
CA LEU A 183 5.32 -17.55 -0.55
C LEU A 183 5.55 -16.68 -1.78
N PHE A 184 4.53 -16.01 -2.30
CA PHE A 184 4.67 -14.99 -3.32
C PHE A 184 4.91 -13.64 -2.64
N ILE A 185 6.00 -12.98 -3.01
CA ILE A 185 6.45 -11.74 -2.39
C ILE A 185 6.47 -10.64 -3.44
N THR A 186 5.81 -9.54 -3.11
CA THR A 186 5.90 -8.28 -3.84
C THR A 186 6.51 -7.24 -2.93
N VAL A 187 7.58 -6.60 -3.38
CA VAL A 187 8.15 -5.40 -2.74
C VAL A 187 7.97 -4.21 -3.68
N ASP A 188 7.26 -3.20 -3.24
CA ASP A 188 7.04 -1.95 -3.99
C ASP A 188 7.73 -0.78 -3.28
N SER A 189 8.39 0.07 -4.05
CA SER A 189 8.89 1.35 -3.55
C SER A 189 7.78 2.41 -3.52
N PRO A 190 7.93 3.50 -2.72
CA PRO A 190 7.18 4.72 -2.97
C PRO A 190 7.58 5.33 -4.31
N CYS A 191 6.93 6.42 -4.70
CA CYS A 191 7.34 7.17 -5.88
C CYS A 191 8.69 7.88 -5.66
N TYR A 192 9.57 7.76 -6.65
CA TYR A 192 10.82 8.48 -6.77
C TYR A 192 10.82 9.34 -8.02
N VAL A 193 11.71 10.33 -8.05
CA VAL A 193 11.92 11.18 -9.23
C VAL A 193 13.37 11.08 -9.68
N ASP A 194 13.57 10.82 -10.97
CA ASP A 194 14.88 10.85 -11.64
C ASP A 194 14.75 11.68 -12.92
N PRO A 195 15.39 12.86 -13.04
CA PRO A 195 15.34 13.67 -14.26
C PRO A 195 15.80 12.94 -15.52
N GLN A 196 16.54 11.84 -15.40
CA GLN A 196 16.96 11.00 -16.53
C GLN A 196 15.91 9.94 -16.91
N TYR A 197 14.94 9.63 -16.04
CA TYR A 197 13.91 8.65 -16.35
C TYR A 197 12.96 9.16 -17.43
N ARG A 198 12.72 8.34 -18.46
CA ARG A 198 11.69 8.52 -19.46
C ARG A 198 10.78 7.29 -19.48
N THR A 199 9.48 7.53 -19.64
CA THR A 199 8.50 6.45 -19.80
C THR A 199 8.83 5.68 -21.07
N GLY A 200 9.09 4.38 -20.95
CA GLY A 200 9.50 3.50 -22.06
C GLY A 200 10.96 3.05 -22.01
N ASP A 201 11.77 3.52 -21.05
CA ASP A 201 13.18 3.09 -20.86
C ASP A 201 13.34 1.67 -20.27
N GLN A 202 12.35 0.78 -20.45
CA GLN A 202 12.29 -0.54 -19.82
C GLN A 202 12.59 -1.68 -20.80
#